data_AF-A0A932C487-F1
#
_entry.id   AF-A0A932C487-F1
#
_cell.length_a   1.000
_cell.length_b   1.000
_cell.length_c   1.000
_cell.angle_alpha   90.00
_cell.angle_beta   90.00
_cell.angle_gamma   90.00
#
_symmetry.space_group_name_H-M   'P 1'
#
loop_
_entity.id
_entity.type
_entity.pdbx_description
1 polymer ?
#
loop_
_entity_poly.entity_id
_entity_poly.type
_entity_poly.pdbx_seq_one_letter_code
_entity_poly.pdbx_strand_id
1 'polypeptide(L)'
;MQPASANDVALAEPGAWASSLGERWKYLQTSLAGETAQNRAALLEEELRRAIMEIPAAKRGAYLDALAARYPAWELAAVTVNAPAAVARQKPEEIINAFLQLAPQLAGEQREDVKKKLAALGLVVPAATPIDGEALTEVRAKLKLEPDDPVDAQRLGKLFAIYAEAMLTVDQLAWNVWRNAAPKSAVKRDTTQGDLRTVTRRALAGDATLPPTHVHKQIEASRLLIAGLLAGLGPAGKNFSRRYQQHYTPDAIREVLLAEGGGKSDAHCWKKYVELASQLSETVIEDDVQEAIVKYAEDLMRGTNK
;
A
#
# COMPACT_ATOMS: atom_id res chain seq x y z
N MET A 1 23.25 -57.87 54.12
CA MET A 1 23.40 -57.38 52.74
C MET A 1 23.31 -55.86 52.79
N GLN A 2 24.45 -55.17 52.66
CA GLN A 2 24.50 -53.70 52.61
C GLN A 2 23.92 -53.22 51.28
N PRO A 3 23.18 -52.10 51.23
CA PRO A 3 22.80 -51.49 49.96
C PRO A 3 24.06 -50.91 49.31
N ALA A 4 24.26 -51.21 48.02
CA ALA A 4 25.31 -50.58 47.22
C ALA A 4 25.14 -49.06 47.28
N SER A 5 26.25 -48.34 47.48
CA SER A 5 26.24 -46.88 47.58
C SER A 5 25.63 -46.26 46.31
N ALA A 6 24.89 -45.16 46.41
CA ALA A 6 24.27 -44.51 45.24
C ALA A 6 25.30 -44.16 44.13
N ASN A 7 26.55 -43.91 44.52
CA ASN A 7 27.66 -43.64 43.60
C ASN A 7 28.09 -44.87 42.77
N ASP A 8 28.02 -46.09 43.32
CA ASP A 8 28.41 -47.30 42.58
C ASP A 8 27.42 -47.63 41.45
N VAL A 9 26.15 -47.22 41.61
CA VAL A 9 25.10 -47.45 40.62
C VAL A 9 25.18 -46.43 39.47
N ALA A 10 25.54 -45.17 39.75
CA ALA A 10 25.65 -44.10 38.74
C ALA A 10 26.79 -44.34 37.72
N LEU A 11 27.83 -45.08 38.12
CA LEU A 11 28.95 -45.47 37.28
C LEU A 11 28.83 -46.88 36.68
N ALA A 12 27.76 -47.63 37.03
CA ALA A 12 27.49 -48.94 36.46
C ALA A 12 27.13 -48.84 34.97
N GLU A 13 27.33 -49.92 34.22
CA GLU A 13 26.94 -50.00 32.80
C GLU A 13 25.46 -49.61 32.60
N PRO A 14 25.09 -48.96 31.48
CA PRO A 14 23.74 -48.40 31.26
C PRO A 14 22.57 -49.34 31.59
N GLY A 15 22.69 -50.63 31.25
CA GLY A 15 21.66 -51.63 31.55
C GLY A 15 21.52 -51.99 33.03
N ALA A 16 22.64 -52.00 33.77
CA ALA A 16 22.63 -52.24 35.22
C ALA A 16 22.06 -51.05 35.98
N TRP A 17 22.41 -49.83 35.56
CA TRP A 17 21.82 -48.60 36.09
C TRP A 17 20.31 -48.55 35.86
N ALA A 18 19.84 -48.84 34.64
CA ALA A 18 18.42 -48.84 34.31
C ALA A 18 17.64 -49.89 35.11
N SER A 19 18.25 -51.05 35.38
CA SER A 19 17.67 -52.10 36.23
C SER A 19 17.52 -51.64 37.68
N SER A 20 18.57 -51.04 38.24
CA SER A 20 18.56 -50.54 39.62
C SER A 20 17.58 -49.36 39.81
N LEU A 21 17.54 -48.43 38.86
CA LEU A 21 16.56 -47.33 38.89
C LEU A 21 15.12 -47.87 38.82
N GLY A 22 14.87 -48.87 37.97
CA GLY A 22 13.58 -49.55 37.87
C GLY A 22 13.13 -50.23 39.17
N GLU A 23 14.05 -50.88 39.88
CA GLU A 23 13.76 -51.46 41.20
C GLU A 23 13.44 -50.41 42.26
N ARG A 24 14.17 -49.27 42.25
CA ARG A 24 13.88 -48.14 43.13
C ARG A 24 12.52 -47.53 42.85
N TRP A 25 12.15 -47.36 41.58
CA TRP A 25 10.81 -46.88 41.21
C TRP A 25 9.70 -47.85 41.60
N LYS A 26 9.91 -49.16 41.47
CA LYS A 26 8.95 -50.15 41.94
C LYS A 26 8.73 -50.05 43.45
N TYR A 27 9.81 -49.89 44.22
CA TYR A 27 9.74 -49.66 45.66
C TYR A 27 9.00 -48.36 45.99
N LEU A 28 9.36 -47.27 45.31
CA LEU A 28 8.76 -45.96 45.50
C LEU A 28 7.26 -45.94 45.15
N GLN A 29 6.87 -46.60 44.06
CA GLN A 29 5.45 -46.73 43.70
C GLN A 29 4.66 -47.52 44.75
N THR A 30 5.29 -48.50 45.40
CA THR A 30 4.68 -49.28 46.49
C THR A 30 4.52 -48.42 47.75
N SER A 31 5.50 -47.58 48.08
CA SER A 31 5.41 -46.66 49.23
C SER A 31 4.46 -45.48 49.01
N LEU A 32 4.18 -45.13 47.74
CA LEU A 32 3.28 -44.03 47.37
C LEU A 32 1.85 -44.50 47.07
N ALA A 33 1.45 -45.70 47.49
CA ALA A 33 0.12 -46.26 47.16
C ALA A 33 -1.07 -45.39 47.63
N GLY A 34 -0.89 -44.58 48.67
CA GLY A 34 -1.90 -43.65 49.20
C GLY A 34 -1.88 -42.25 48.58
N GLU A 35 -0.91 -41.93 47.73
CA GLU A 35 -0.73 -40.60 47.13
C GLU A 35 -1.56 -40.41 45.85
N THR A 36 -1.86 -39.15 45.54
CA THR A 36 -2.55 -38.80 44.29
C THR A 36 -1.69 -39.14 43.06
N ALA A 37 -2.32 -39.37 41.90
CA ALA A 37 -1.60 -39.67 40.66
C ALA A 37 -0.59 -38.56 40.28
N GLN A 38 -0.94 -37.30 40.55
CA GLN A 38 -0.09 -36.14 40.27
C GLN A 38 1.14 -36.07 41.18
N ASN A 39 0.97 -36.32 42.49
CA ASN A 39 2.10 -36.36 43.43
C ASN A 39 3.04 -37.53 43.13
N ARG A 40 2.48 -38.69 42.76
CA ARG A 40 3.29 -39.86 42.34
C ARG A 40 4.14 -39.55 41.12
N ALA A 41 3.59 -38.87 40.12
CA ALA A 41 4.34 -38.47 38.92
C ALA A 41 5.48 -37.50 39.25
N ALA A 42 5.21 -36.47 40.05
CA ALA A 42 6.22 -35.48 40.46
C ALA A 42 7.39 -36.12 41.24
N LEU A 43 7.10 -37.06 42.14
CA LEU A 43 8.13 -37.75 42.93
C LEU A 43 8.97 -38.72 42.08
N LEU A 44 8.36 -39.40 41.11
CA LEU A 44 9.09 -40.25 40.17
C LEU A 44 9.98 -39.42 39.23
N GLU A 45 9.50 -38.26 38.80
CA GLU A 45 10.27 -37.32 37.98
C GLU A 45 11.49 -36.76 38.72
N GLU A 46 11.33 -36.41 40.00
CA GLU A 46 12.45 -35.93 40.82
C GLU A 46 13.51 -37.01 41.03
N GLU A 47 13.11 -38.26 41.25
CA GLU A 47 14.06 -39.37 41.35
C GLU A 47 14.78 -39.64 40.02
N LEU A 48 14.09 -39.50 38.87
CA LEU A 48 14.74 -39.58 37.57
C LEU A 48 15.79 -38.48 37.40
N ARG A 49 15.42 -37.24 37.73
CA ARG A 49 16.27 -36.06 37.64
C ARG A 49 17.53 -36.25 38.48
N ARG A 50 17.37 -36.67 39.74
CA ARG A 50 18.48 -36.96 40.66
C ARG A 50 19.42 -38.02 40.09
N ALA A 51 18.88 -39.14 39.61
CA ALA A 51 19.68 -40.24 39.07
C ALA A 51 20.44 -39.85 37.78
N ILE A 52 19.90 -38.96 36.95
CA ILE A 52 20.57 -38.47 35.73
C ILE A 52 21.66 -37.45 36.03
N MET A 53 21.50 -36.63 37.08
CA MET A 53 22.52 -35.65 37.46
C MET A 53 23.84 -36.31 37.89
N GLU A 54 23.77 -37.51 38.46
CA GLU A 54 24.95 -38.31 38.85
C GLU A 54 25.70 -38.89 37.65
N ILE A 55 25.11 -38.88 36.44
CA ILE A 55 25.74 -39.36 35.21
C ILE A 55 26.42 -38.20 34.46
N PRO A 56 27.67 -38.37 33.98
CA PRO A 56 28.32 -37.39 33.12
C PRO A 56 27.49 -37.06 31.88
N ALA A 57 27.38 -35.78 31.53
CA ALA A 57 26.47 -35.30 30.47
C ALA A 57 26.64 -36.02 29.12
N ALA A 58 27.89 -36.32 28.74
CA ALA A 58 28.21 -37.03 27.49
C ALA A 58 27.70 -38.48 27.43
N LYS A 59 27.42 -39.11 28.58
CA LYS A 59 26.96 -40.51 28.67
C LYS A 59 25.46 -40.65 28.90
N ARG A 60 24.75 -39.56 29.26
CA ARG A 60 23.32 -39.60 29.63
C ARG A 60 22.42 -40.22 28.56
N GLY A 61 22.73 -40.01 27.27
CA GLY A 61 21.98 -40.60 26.16
C GLY A 61 21.90 -42.12 26.25
N ALA A 62 23.05 -42.80 26.36
CA ALA A 62 23.10 -44.26 26.44
C ALA A 62 22.35 -44.85 27.66
N TYR A 63 22.30 -44.11 28.77
CA TYR A 63 21.58 -44.52 29.98
C TYR A 63 20.06 -44.34 29.84
N LEU A 64 19.62 -43.25 29.20
CA LEU A 64 18.22 -43.03 28.86
C LEU A 64 17.72 -44.05 27.84
N ASP A 65 18.52 -44.39 26.83
CA ASP A 65 18.20 -45.41 25.83
C ASP A 65 18.05 -46.80 26.48
N ALA A 66 18.93 -47.15 27.42
CA ALA A 66 18.84 -48.40 28.17
C ALA A 66 17.59 -48.47 29.07
N LEU A 67 17.17 -47.34 29.65
CA LEU A 67 15.94 -47.24 30.43
C LEU A 67 14.69 -47.36 29.54
N ALA A 68 14.68 -46.67 28.41
CA ALA A 68 13.63 -46.71 27.40
C ALA A 68 13.40 -48.12 26.84
N ALA A 69 14.49 -48.83 26.52
CA ALA A 69 14.43 -50.21 26.02
C ALA A 69 13.81 -51.19 27.03
N ARG A 70 13.95 -50.91 28.33
CA ARG A 70 13.46 -51.77 29.42
C ARG A 70 12.00 -51.49 29.79
N TYR A 71 11.53 -50.27 29.58
CA TYR A 71 10.17 -49.84 29.91
C TYR A 71 9.41 -49.29 28.67
N PRO A 72 9.22 -50.08 27.59
CA PRO A 72 8.73 -49.62 26.29
C PRO A 72 7.30 -49.03 26.29
N ALA A 73 6.54 -49.19 27.39
CA ALA A 73 5.20 -48.61 27.53
C ALA A 73 5.15 -47.07 27.47
N TRP A 74 6.29 -46.38 27.64
CA TRP A 74 6.40 -44.94 27.44
C TRP A 74 6.17 -44.49 25.99
N GLU A 75 6.38 -45.34 24.98
CA GLU A 75 6.02 -45.00 23.59
C GLU A 75 4.51 -44.93 23.39
N LEU A 76 3.74 -45.76 24.10
CA LEU A 76 2.28 -45.68 24.13
C LEU A 76 1.80 -44.44 24.90
N ALA A 77 2.53 -44.01 25.92
CA ALA A 77 2.25 -42.78 26.67
C ALA A 77 2.65 -41.50 25.89
N ALA A 78 3.75 -41.51 25.15
CA ALA A 78 4.20 -40.39 24.32
C ALA A 78 3.25 -40.12 23.14
N VAL A 79 2.63 -41.18 22.59
CA VAL A 79 1.54 -41.07 21.62
C VAL A 79 0.27 -40.45 22.26
N THR A 80 0.06 -40.59 23.56
CA THR A 80 -1.07 -39.97 24.27
C THR A 80 -0.83 -38.55 24.80
N VAL A 81 0.42 -38.17 25.10
CA VAL A 81 0.73 -36.82 25.65
C VAL A 81 0.88 -35.76 24.56
N ASN A 82 1.23 -36.15 23.32
CA ASN A 82 1.34 -35.24 22.18
C ASN A 82 0.13 -35.26 21.22
N ALA A 83 -1.02 -35.76 21.67
CA ALA A 83 -2.24 -35.72 20.87
C ALA A 83 -3.16 -34.56 21.32
N PRO A 84 -3.45 -33.56 20.46
CA PRO A 84 -4.75 -32.91 20.49
C PRO A 84 -5.77 -33.92 19.94
N ALA A 85 -6.11 -34.93 20.75
CA ALA A 85 -7.01 -36.02 20.39
C ALA A 85 -8.48 -35.58 20.40
N ALA A 86 -8.83 -34.73 19.43
CA ALA A 86 -10.21 -34.54 18.99
C ALA A 86 -10.29 -34.09 17.53
N VAL A 87 -9.27 -33.38 17.02
CA VAL A 87 -9.33 -32.76 15.68
C VAL A 87 -8.80 -33.68 14.57
N ALA A 88 -7.92 -34.64 14.89
CA ALA A 88 -7.22 -35.44 13.88
C ALA A 88 -8.01 -36.60 13.23
N ARG A 89 -9.26 -36.86 13.64
CA ARG A 89 -10.12 -37.92 13.06
C ARG A 89 -11.21 -37.40 12.11
N GLN A 90 -11.45 -36.10 12.06
CA GLN A 90 -12.49 -35.55 11.21
C GLN A 90 -11.88 -35.23 9.84
N LYS A 91 -12.53 -35.68 8.77
CA LYS A 91 -12.13 -35.26 7.42
C LYS A 91 -12.31 -33.74 7.32
N PRO A 92 -11.49 -33.02 6.54
CA PRO A 92 -11.63 -31.56 6.39
C PRO A 92 -13.07 -31.13 6.05
N GLU A 93 -13.76 -31.91 5.22
CA GLU A 93 -15.16 -31.69 4.85
C GLU A 93 -16.12 -31.82 6.04
N GLU A 94 -15.88 -32.74 6.97
CA GLU A 94 -16.68 -32.94 8.18
C GLU A 94 -16.50 -31.78 9.16
N ILE A 95 -15.27 -31.28 9.29
CA ILE A 95 -14.94 -30.10 10.11
C ILE A 95 -15.63 -28.85 9.54
N ILE A 96 -15.55 -28.67 8.22
CA ILE A 96 -16.19 -27.55 7.52
C ILE A 96 -17.71 -27.62 7.70
N ASN A 97 -18.30 -28.80 7.52
CA ASN A 97 -19.75 -28.98 7.68
C ASN A 97 -20.20 -28.73 9.13
N ALA A 98 -19.46 -29.23 10.12
CA ALA A 98 -19.75 -28.97 11.54
C ALA A 98 -19.62 -27.47 11.87
N PHE A 99 -18.61 -26.80 11.34
CA PHE A 99 -18.44 -25.35 11.48
C PHE A 99 -19.61 -24.58 10.83
N LEU A 100 -20.02 -24.96 9.62
CA LEU A 100 -21.15 -24.33 8.92
C LEU A 100 -22.49 -24.52 9.65
N GLN A 101 -22.68 -25.64 10.35
CA GLN A 101 -23.86 -25.88 11.17
C GLN A 101 -23.88 -25.05 12.47
N LEU A 102 -22.71 -24.78 13.06
CA LEU A 102 -22.57 -23.99 14.28
C LEU A 102 -22.54 -22.48 14.02
N ALA A 103 -22.06 -22.05 12.84
CA ALA A 103 -21.90 -20.65 12.49
C ALA A 103 -23.16 -19.77 12.67
N PRO A 104 -24.40 -20.23 12.33
CA PRO A 104 -25.63 -19.45 12.54
C PRO A 104 -25.99 -19.25 14.02
N GLN A 105 -25.52 -20.14 14.90
CA GLN A 105 -25.85 -20.15 16.33
C GLN A 105 -24.92 -19.22 17.14
N LEU A 106 -23.83 -18.75 16.53
CA LEU A 106 -22.90 -17.83 17.16
C LEU A 106 -23.56 -16.46 17.42
N ALA A 107 -23.32 -15.91 18.61
CA ALA A 107 -23.70 -14.54 18.96
C ALA A 107 -22.91 -13.51 18.13
N GLY A 108 -23.40 -12.26 18.04
CA GLY A 108 -22.79 -11.22 17.21
C GLY A 108 -21.30 -10.99 17.49
N GLU A 109 -20.92 -10.94 18.76
CA GLU A 109 -19.53 -10.75 19.20
C GLU A 109 -18.64 -11.96 18.85
N GLN A 110 -19.17 -13.19 19.01
CA GLN A 110 -18.48 -14.43 18.65
C GLN A 110 -18.29 -14.57 17.14
N ARG A 111 -19.25 -14.11 16.34
CA ARG A 111 -19.11 -14.07 14.86
C ARG A 111 -17.99 -13.15 14.43
N GLU A 112 -17.86 -11.97 15.02
CA GLU A 112 -16.80 -11.02 14.68
C GLU A 112 -15.41 -11.56 15.05
N ASP A 113 -15.29 -12.24 16.18
CA ASP A 113 -14.04 -12.90 16.58
C ASP A 113 -13.65 -14.05 15.64
N VAL A 114 -14.63 -14.85 15.20
CA VAL A 114 -14.39 -15.91 14.21
C VAL A 114 -13.97 -15.31 12.85
N LYS A 115 -14.60 -14.23 12.40
CA LYS A 115 -14.18 -13.52 11.17
C LYS A 115 -12.74 -13.03 11.26
N LYS A 116 -12.35 -12.41 12.37
CA LYS A 116 -10.96 -11.94 12.59
C LYS A 116 -9.96 -13.09 12.54
N LYS A 117 -10.27 -14.23 13.16
CA LYS A 117 -9.40 -15.41 13.15
C LYS A 117 -9.28 -16.03 11.76
N LEU A 118 -10.38 -16.14 11.02
CA LEU A 118 -10.37 -16.62 9.63
C LEU A 118 -9.62 -15.66 8.69
N ALA A 119 -9.72 -14.35 8.93
CA ALA A 119 -8.99 -13.34 8.19
C ALA A 119 -7.49 -13.37 8.48
N ALA A 120 -7.08 -13.58 9.74
CA ALA A 120 -5.68 -13.76 10.11
C ALA A 120 -5.04 -14.99 9.44
N LEU A 121 -5.85 -15.99 9.09
CA LEU A 121 -5.43 -17.20 8.36
C LEU A 121 -5.51 -17.04 6.83
N GLY A 122 -5.91 -15.86 6.32
CA GLY A 122 -6.04 -15.61 4.88
C GLY A 122 -7.21 -16.33 4.20
N LEU A 123 -8.08 -16.98 4.96
CA LEU A 123 -9.24 -17.74 4.46
C LEU A 123 -10.47 -16.84 4.22
N VAL A 124 -10.47 -15.67 4.83
CA VAL A 124 -11.44 -14.62 4.61
C VAL A 124 -10.66 -13.36 4.29
N VAL A 125 -10.80 -12.82 3.09
CA VAL A 125 -10.45 -11.42 2.88
C VAL A 125 -11.44 -10.65 3.76
N PRO A 126 -11.00 -9.90 4.79
CA PRO A 126 -11.93 -9.08 5.54
C PRO A 126 -12.64 -8.26 4.49
N ALA A 127 -13.97 -8.40 4.41
CA ALA A 127 -14.76 -7.58 3.53
C ALA A 127 -14.31 -6.16 3.87
N ALA A 128 -13.57 -5.53 2.94
CA ALA A 128 -13.27 -4.12 3.03
C ALA A 128 -14.63 -3.52 3.35
N THR A 129 -14.74 -2.82 4.48
CA THR A 129 -15.98 -2.18 4.94
C THR A 129 -16.66 -1.69 3.67
N PRO A 130 -17.83 -2.26 3.29
CA PRO A 130 -18.39 -1.98 1.99
C PRO A 130 -18.40 -0.47 1.84
N ILE A 131 -17.88 0.00 0.70
CA ILE A 131 -17.81 1.42 0.41
C ILE A 131 -19.26 1.85 0.30
N ASP A 132 -19.86 2.23 1.42
CA ASP A 132 -21.27 2.53 1.55
C ASP A 132 -21.43 4.03 1.84
N GLY A 133 -22.58 4.58 1.48
CA GLY A 133 -22.92 5.97 1.71
C GLY A 133 -22.59 6.90 0.55
N GLU A 134 -22.47 8.19 0.86
CA GLU A 134 -22.43 9.29 -0.12
C GLU A 134 -21.29 9.16 -1.14
N ALA A 135 -20.11 8.69 -0.70
CA ALA A 135 -18.95 8.50 -1.57
C ALA A 135 -19.19 7.45 -2.69
N LEU A 136 -19.90 6.36 -2.40
CA LEU A 136 -20.26 5.37 -3.43
C LEU A 136 -21.28 5.94 -4.40
N THR A 137 -22.26 6.70 -3.89
CA THR A 137 -23.28 7.37 -4.72
C THR A 137 -22.63 8.33 -5.71
N GLU A 138 -21.66 9.12 -5.28
CA GLU A 138 -20.92 10.03 -6.18
C GLU A 138 -20.11 9.26 -7.23
N VAL A 139 -19.40 8.20 -6.83
CA VAL A 139 -18.64 7.35 -7.76
C VAL A 139 -19.56 6.74 -8.82
N ARG A 140 -20.71 6.18 -8.39
CA ARG A 140 -21.70 5.60 -9.31
C ARG A 140 -22.25 6.64 -10.27
N ALA A 141 -22.61 7.83 -9.79
CA ALA A 141 -23.10 8.92 -10.62
C ALA A 141 -22.05 9.38 -11.65
N LYS A 142 -20.77 9.52 -11.25
CA LYS A 142 -19.69 9.96 -12.14
C LYS A 142 -19.30 8.91 -13.18
N LEU A 143 -19.33 7.63 -12.80
CA LEU A 143 -19.02 6.51 -13.69
C LEU A 143 -20.24 5.99 -14.46
N LYS A 144 -21.43 6.54 -14.20
CA LYS A 144 -22.72 6.11 -14.79
C LYS A 144 -22.98 4.62 -14.60
N LEU A 145 -22.75 4.14 -13.38
CA LEU A 145 -23.05 2.78 -12.96
C LEU A 145 -24.51 2.71 -12.50
N GLU A 146 -25.19 1.60 -12.81
CA GLU A 146 -26.54 1.35 -12.34
C GLU A 146 -26.54 1.07 -10.82
N PRO A 147 -27.66 1.33 -10.10
CA PRO A 147 -27.74 1.08 -8.66
C PRO A 147 -27.44 -0.36 -8.24
N ASP A 148 -27.70 -1.32 -9.13
CA ASP A 148 -27.48 -2.74 -8.90
C ASP A 148 -26.11 -3.24 -9.37
N ASP A 149 -25.29 -2.37 -9.99
CA ASP A 149 -23.96 -2.76 -10.43
C ASP A 149 -23.03 -3.00 -9.22
N PRO A 150 -22.43 -4.19 -9.10
CA PRO A 150 -21.52 -4.49 -8.00
C PRO A 150 -20.21 -3.70 -8.14
N VAL A 151 -19.86 -2.95 -7.10
CA VAL A 151 -18.59 -2.20 -7.04
C VAL A 151 -17.62 -2.91 -6.12
N ASP A 152 -16.59 -3.51 -6.71
CA ASP A 152 -15.49 -4.14 -5.96
C ASP A 152 -14.50 -3.07 -5.46
N ALA A 153 -14.38 -2.95 -4.13
CA ALA A 153 -13.51 -1.96 -3.48
C ALA A 153 -12.02 -2.11 -3.86
N GLN A 154 -11.54 -3.34 -4.05
CA GLN A 154 -10.15 -3.60 -4.40
C GLN A 154 -9.87 -3.19 -5.86
N ARG A 155 -10.79 -3.46 -6.77
CA ARG A 155 -10.72 -3.00 -8.17
C ARG A 155 -10.83 -1.48 -8.26
N LEU A 156 -11.74 -0.88 -7.48
CA LEU A 156 -11.87 0.57 -7.40
C LEU A 156 -10.57 1.22 -6.90
N GLY A 157 -9.95 0.67 -5.85
CA GLY A 157 -8.65 1.14 -5.35
C GLY A 157 -7.53 1.07 -6.39
N LYS A 158 -7.46 -0.04 -7.15
CA LYS A 158 -6.50 -0.16 -8.27
C LYS A 158 -6.77 0.87 -9.38
N LEU A 159 -8.03 1.08 -9.73
CA LEU A 159 -8.42 2.06 -10.74
C LEU A 159 -8.11 3.50 -10.28
N PHE A 160 -8.39 3.81 -9.02
CA PHE A 160 -8.03 5.09 -8.40
C PHE A 160 -6.53 5.33 -8.46
N ALA A 161 -5.70 4.32 -8.16
CA ALA A 161 -4.24 4.46 -8.23
C ALA A 161 -3.76 4.87 -9.64
N ILE A 162 -4.33 4.27 -10.69
CA ILE A 162 -4.00 4.59 -12.10
C ILE A 162 -4.42 6.03 -12.43
N TYR A 163 -5.65 6.43 -12.08
CA TYR A 163 -6.11 7.80 -12.32
C TYR A 163 -5.31 8.83 -11.52
N ALA A 164 -4.96 8.52 -10.28
CA ALA A 164 -4.15 9.39 -9.43
C ALA A 164 -2.74 9.57 -10.02
N GLU A 165 -2.10 8.50 -10.47
CA GLU A 165 -0.79 8.58 -11.14
C GLU A 165 -0.83 9.43 -12.40
N ALA A 166 -1.83 9.21 -13.27
CA ALA A 166 -2.02 10.00 -14.48
C ALA A 166 -2.22 11.49 -14.14
N MET A 167 -3.11 11.79 -13.19
CA MET A 167 -3.41 13.17 -12.79
C MET A 167 -2.19 13.86 -12.18
N LEU A 168 -1.44 13.18 -11.31
CA LEU A 168 -0.22 13.74 -10.69
C LEU A 168 0.86 14.04 -11.74
N THR A 169 1.03 13.16 -12.73
CA THR A 169 1.99 13.36 -13.82
C THR A 169 1.59 14.54 -14.71
N VAL A 170 0.32 14.61 -15.10
CA VAL A 170 -0.20 15.68 -15.96
C VAL A 170 -0.18 17.03 -15.23
N ASP A 171 -0.56 17.07 -13.96
CA ASP A 171 -0.46 18.27 -13.12
C ASP A 171 0.97 18.81 -13.06
N GLN A 172 1.94 17.94 -12.76
CA GLN A 172 3.34 18.33 -12.70
C GLN A 172 3.86 18.83 -14.06
N LEU A 173 3.50 18.16 -15.15
CA LEU A 173 3.87 18.57 -16.51
C LEU A 173 3.28 19.94 -16.85
N ALA A 174 1.98 20.14 -16.62
CA ALA A 174 1.30 21.40 -16.91
C ALA A 174 1.95 22.58 -16.18
N TRP A 175 2.23 22.42 -14.88
CA TRP A 175 2.89 23.48 -14.10
C TRP A 175 4.35 23.71 -14.48
N ASN A 176 5.06 22.68 -14.96
CA ASN A 176 6.41 22.84 -15.49
C ASN A 176 6.42 23.61 -16.81
N VAL A 177 5.53 23.26 -17.73
CA VAL A 177 5.32 24.01 -18.98
C VAL A 177 4.94 25.45 -18.68
N TRP A 178 4.02 25.67 -17.73
CA TRP A 178 3.62 27.01 -17.31
C TRP A 178 4.77 27.85 -16.76
N ARG A 179 5.60 27.27 -15.88
CA ARG A 179 6.74 27.98 -15.30
C ARG A 179 7.74 28.43 -16.36
N ASN A 180 7.93 27.62 -17.40
CA ASN A 180 8.83 27.94 -18.51
C ASN A 180 8.21 28.96 -19.47
N ALA A 181 6.92 28.81 -19.79
CA ALA A 181 6.22 29.68 -20.73
C ALA A 181 5.90 31.06 -20.13
N ALA A 182 5.60 31.12 -18.83
CA ALA A 182 5.08 32.30 -18.16
C ALA A 182 5.82 32.60 -16.83
N PRO A 183 7.16 32.75 -16.82
CA PRO A 183 7.93 32.90 -15.58
C PRO A 183 7.57 34.17 -14.79
N LYS A 184 7.02 35.18 -15.46
CA LYS A 184 6.60 36.46 -14.88
C LYS A 184 5.11 36.50 -14.50
N SER A 185 4.36 35.42 -14.73
CA SER A 185 2.93 35.40 -14.42
C SER A 185 2.67 35.52 -12.92
N ALA A 186 1.58 36.22 -12.58
CA ALA A 186 1.04 36.25 -11.23
C ALA A 186 0.35 34.92 -10.86
N VAL A 187 -0.05 34.12 -11.85
CA VAL A 187 -0.67 32.81 -11.64
C VAL A 187 0.41 31.81 -11.28
N LYS A 188 0.38 31.37 -10.02
CA LYS A 188 1.34 30.40 -9.46
C LYS A 188 0.60 29.22 -8.86
N ARG A 189 1.27 28.07 -8.84
CA ARG A 189 0.78 26.88 -8.14
C ARG A 189 0.72 27.20 -6.65
N ASP A 190 -0.47 27.06 -6.04
CA ASP A 190 -0.62 27.15 -4.60
C ASP A 190 -0.08 25.87 -3.95
N THR A 191 1.07 25.99 -3.27
CA THR A 191 1.73 24.90 -2.55
C THR A 191 1.75 25.12 -1.04
N THR A 192 0.94 26.05 -0.51
CA THR A 192 0.94 26.42 0.91
C THR A 192 0.62 25.24 1.83
N GLN A 193 -0.27 24.35 1.40
CA GLN A 193 -0.66 23.12 2.11
C GLN A 193 0.05 21.85 1.57
N GLY A 194 1.02 22.03 0.68
CA GLY A 194 1.71 20.97 -0.06
C GLY A 194 1.28 20.89 -1.53
N ASP A 195 1.99 20.05 -2.28
CA ASP A 195 1.65 19.70 -3.66
C ASP A 195 0.44 18.74 -3.71
N LEU A 196 -0.09 18.50 -4.91
CA LEU A 196 -1.28 17.65 -5.11
C LEU A 196 -1.11 16.25 -4.49
N ARG A 197 0.10 15.68 -4.54
CA ARG A 197 0.42 14.41 -3.91
C ARG A 197 0.29 14.50 -2.38
N THR A 198 0.88 15.51 -1.77
CA THR A 198 0.84 15.72 -0.33
C THR A 198 -0.58 15.94 0.16
N VAL A 199 -1.35 16.79 -0.53
CA VAL A 199 -2.74 17.11 -0.20
C VAL A 199 -3.63 15.88 -0.36
N THR A 200 -3.49 15.12 -1.45
CA THR A 200 -4.27 13.88 -1.66
C THR A 200 -3.98 12.84 -0.58
N ARG A 201 -2.70 12.66 -0.21
CA ARG A 201 -2.31 11.75 0.88
C ARG A 201 -2.94 12.17 2.22
N ARG A 202 -2.90 13.45 2.57
CA ARG A 202 -3.49 13.98 3.81
C ARG A 202 -5.01 13.81 3.83
N ALA A 203 -5.67 14.06 2.69
CA ALA A 203 -7.11 13.84 2.55
C ALA A 203 -7.48 12.36 2.77
N LEU A 204 -6.76 11.43 2.15
CA LEU A 204 -6.98 9.98 2.33
C LEU A 204 -6.70 9.50 3.76
N ALA A 205 -5.77 10.15 4.47
CA ALA A 205 -5.48 9.86 5.87
C ALA A 205 -6.50 10.45 6.85
N GLY A 206 -7.50 11.21 6.37
CA GLY A 206 -8.52 11.83 7.21
C GLY A 206 -8.01 13.01 8.04
N ASP A 207 -6.99 13.74 7.54
CA ASP A 207 -6.46 14.92 8.23
C ASP A 207 -7.53 16.03 8.36
N ALA A 208 -8.04 16.20 9.58
CA ALA A 208 -9.08 17.17 9.90
C ALA A 208 -8.65 18.64 9.72
N THR A 209 -7.35 18.92 9.61
CA THR A 209 -6.83 20.28 9.36
C THR A 209 -6.90 20.67 7.89
N LEU A 210 -7.10 19.70 6.99
CA LEU A 210 -7.19 19.94 5.56
C LEU A 210 -8.64 20.26 5.18
N PRO A 211 -8.91 21.42 4.54
CA PRO A 211 -10.25 21.71 4.06
C PRO A 211 -10.70 20.68 3.03
N PRO A 212 -11.94 20.15 3.11
CA PRO A 212 -12.42 19.10 2.20
C PRO A 212 -12.43 19.52 0.73
N THR A 213 -12.50 20.84 0.46
CA THR A 213 -12.47 21.39 -0.91
C THR A 213 -11.06 21.55 -1.49
N HIS A 214 -10.00 21.32 -0.71
CA HIS A 214 -8.65 21.69 -1.14
C HIS A 214 -8.12 20.81 -2.28
N VAL A 215 -8.34 19.49 -2.21
CA VAL A 215 -8.01 18.55 -3.30
C VAL A 215 -8.73 18.98 -4.59
N HIS A 216 -10.03 19.24 -4.49
CA HIS A 216 -10.85 19.67 -5.63
C HIS A 216 -10.33 20.99 -6.24
N LYS A 217 -10.02 21.99 -5.41
CA LYS A 217 -9.47 23.28 -5.87
C LYS A 217 -8.15 23.11 -6.61
N GLN A 218 -7.24 22.27 -6.11
CA GLN A 218 -5.97 22.01 -6.80
C GLN A 218 -6.20 21.31 -8.14
N ILE A 219 -7.05 20.27 -8.20
CA ILE A 219 -7.40 19.58 -9.45
C ILE A 219 -8.04 20.53 -10.45
N GLU A 220 -8.95 21.40 -10.02
CA GLU A 220 -9.59 22.40 -10.89
C GLU A 220 -8.59 23.43 -11.42
N ALA A 221 -7.64 23.89 -10.59
CA ALA A 221 -6.59 24.79 -11.06
C ALA A 221 -5.74 24.14 -12.16
N SER A 222 -5.36 22.88 -11.99
CA SER A 222 -4.63 22.10 -13.01
C SER A 222 -5.48 21.91 -14.26
N ARG A 223 -6.77 21.59 -14.13
CA ARG A 223 -7.71 21.45 -15.25
C ARG A 223 -7.82 22.74 -16.06
N LEU A 224 -7.98 23.88 -15.40
CA LEU A 224 -8.07 25.19 -16.05
C LEU A 224 -6.74 25.56 -16.73
N LEU A 225 -5.60 25.28 -16.11
CA LEU A 225 -4.30 25.50 -16.74
C LEU A 225 -4.14 24.67 -18.02
N ILE A 226 -4.43 23.37 -17.95
CA ILE A 226 -4.36 22.47 -19.12
C ILE A 226 -5.29 22.95 -20.22
N ALA A 227 -6.54 23.28 -19.87
CA ALA A 227 -7.51 23.79 -20.82
C ALA A 227 -7.04 25.10 -21.45
N GLY A 228 -6.45 26.01 -20.67
CA GLY A 228 -5.94 27.30 -21.13
C GLY A 228 -4.77 27.14 -22.11
N LEU A 229 -3.82 26.27 -21.78
CA LEU A 229 -2.68 25.96 -22.64
C LEU A 229 -3.12 25.35 -23.98
N LEU A 230 -4.07 24.41 -23.96
CA LEU A 230 -4.59 23.77 -25.17
C LEU A 230 -5.44 24.72 -26.01
N ALA A 231 -6.35 25.46 -25.38
CA ALA A 231 -7.24 26.39 -26.06
C ALA A 231 -6.48 27.61 -26.62
N GLY A 232 -5.36 28.00 -26.00
CA GLY A 232 -4.50 29.09 -26.44
C GLY A 232 -3.81 28.84 -27.79
N LEU A 233 -3.65 27.58 -28.21
CA LEU A 233 -2.98 27.23 -29.47
C LEU A 233 -3.68 27.82 -30.70
N GLY A 234 -5.01 27.78 -30.75
CA GLY A 234 -5.79 28.30 -31.88
C GLY A 234 -5.66 29.82 -32.04
N PRO A 235 -5.95 30.62 -30.99
CA PRO A 235 -5.74 32.06 -31.00
C PRO A 235 -4.29 32.48 -31.25
N ALA A 236 -3.29 31.72 -30.78
CA ALA A 236 -1.88 32.04 -30.99
C ALA A 236 -1.52 32.09 -32.47
N GLY A 237 -1.92 31.08 -33.25
CA GLY A 237 -1.72 31.07 -34.70
C GLY A 237 -2.43 32.25 -35.41
N LYS A 238 -3.66 32.58 -35.00
CA LYS A 238 -4.39 33.74 -35.55
C LYS A 238 -3.72 35.07 -35.20
N ASN A 239 -3.24 35.22 -33.97
CA ASN A 239 -2.55 36.43 -33.51
C ASN A 239 -1.23 36.62 -34.26
N PHE A 240 -0.44 35.56 -34.40
CA PHE A 240 0.78 35.57 -35.20
C PHE A 240 0.48 35.95 -36.65
N SER A 241 -0.47 35.26 -37.31
CA SER A 241 -0.85 35.55 -38.69
C SER A 241 -1.31 37.00 -38.86
N ARG A 242 -2.07 37.55 -37.91
CA ARG A 242 -2.54 38.93 -37.95
C ARG A 242 -1.38 39.93 -37.80
N ARG A 243 -0.50 39.73 -36.81
CA ARG A 243 0.70 40.58 -36.63
C ARG A 243 1.58 40.53 -37.87
N TYR A 244 1.79 39.33 -38.42
CA TYR A 244 2.54 39.14 -39.65
C TYR A 244 1.92 39.93 -40.81
N GLN A 245 0.60 39.81 -41.04
CA GLN A 245 -0.09 40.58 -42.08
C GLN A 245 -0.01 42.09 -41.85
N GLN A 246 -0.08 42.54 -40.60
CA GLN A 246 0.00 43.97 -40.25
C GLN A 246 1.36 44.59 -40.49
N HIS A 247 2.44 43.81 -40.61
CA HIS A 247 3.81 44.34 -40.71
C HIS A 247 4.46 44.04 -42.06
N TYR A 248 4.07 42.92 -42.70
CA TYR A 248 4.75 42.41 -43.89
C TYR A 248 3.90 42.44 -45.16
N THR A 249 2.65 42.92 -45.11
CA THR A 249 1.87 43.13 -46.33
C THR A 249 2.38 44.34 -47.10
N PRO A 250 2.25 44.36 -48.44
CA PRO A 250 2.67 45.51 -49.26
C PRO A 250 2.06 46.83 -48.79
N ASP A 251 0.78 46.82 -48.39
CA ASP A 251 0.08 48.02 -47.91
C ASP A 251 0.64 48.49 -46.56
N ALA A 252 0.86 47.58 -45.60
CA ALA A 252 1.49 47.92 -44.33
C ALA A 252 2.89 48.54 -44.50
N ILE A 253 3.70 47.98 -45.41
CA ILE A 253 5.04 48.50 -45.69
C ILE A 253 4.98 49.90 -46.30
N ARG A 254 4.01 50.14 -47.19
CA ARG A 254 3.77 51.47 -47.78
C ARG A 254 3.31 52.47 -46.72
N GLU A 255 2.47 52.08 -45.77
CA GLU A 255 2.05 52.92 -44.65
C GLU A 255 3.23 53.31 -43.75
N VAL A 256 4.10 52.36 -43.40
CA VAL A 256 5.30 52.65 -42.60
C VAL A 256 6.24 53.61 -43.34
N LEU A 257 6.48 53.38 -44.64
CA LEU A 257 7.32 54.27 -45.45
C LEU A 257 6.72 55.68 -45.57
N LEU A 258 5.41 55.79 -45.71
CA LEU A 258 4.70 57.07 -45.72
C LEU A 258 4.89 57.83 -44.40
N ALA A 259 4.77 57.12 -43.27
CA ALA A 259 4.97 57.70 -41.94
C ALA A 259 6.42 58.16 -41.71
N GLU A 260 7.41 57.45 -42.26
CA GLU A 260 8.83 57.79 -42.19
C GLU A 260 9.27 58.87 -43.21
N GLY A 261 8.36 59.39 -44.04
CA GLY A 261 8.67 60.37 -45.09
C GLY A 261 9.45 59.77 -46.27
N GLY A 262 9.43 58.45 -46.43
CA GLY A 262 10.13 57.71 -47.48
C GLY A 262 9.44 57.74 -48.84
N GLY A 263 10.16 57.29 -49.86
CA GLY A 263 9.67 57.22 -51.25
C GLY A 263 8.66 56.10 -51.48
N LYS A 264 7.69 56.32 -52.38
CA LYS A 264 6.64 55.34 -52.76
C LYS A 264 7.07 54.30 -53.80
N SER A 265 8.34 54.31 -54.23
CA SER A 265 8.81 53.40 -55.27
C SER A 265 8.98 51.97 -54.73
N ASP A 266 8.85 50.98 -55.59
CA ASP A 266 9.03 49.57 -55.23
C ASP A 266 10.41 49.26 -54.63
N ALA A 267 11.47 49.96 -55.06
CA ALA A 267 12.81 49.80 -54.49
C ALA A 267 12.88 50.20 -53.00
N HIS A 268 12.17 51.25 -52.60
CA HIS A 268 12.06 51.67 -51.20
C HIS A 268 11.21 50.67 -50.40
N CYS A 269 10.11 50.18 -50.97
CA CYS A 269 9.27 49.14 -50.34
C CYS A 269 10.06 47.84 -50.11
N TRP A 270 10.83 47.39 -51.10
CA TRP A 270 11.69 46.20 -50.97
C TRP A 270 12.76 46.39 -49.91
N LYS A 271 13.44 47.55 -49.88
CA LYS A 271 14.44 47.85 -48.86
C LYS A 271 13.85 47.80 -47.45
N LYS A 272 12.66 48.38 -47.25
CA LYS A 272 11.97 48.34 -45.96
C LYS A 272 11.49 46.94 -45.59
N TYR A 273 11.01 46.16 -46.56
CA TYR A 273 10.68 44.75 -46.34
C TYR A 273 11.88 43.97 -45.81
N VAL A 274 13.04 44.07 -46.46
CA VAL A 274 14.26 43.36 -46.03
C VAL A 274 14.71 43.81 -44.63
N GLU A 275 14.60 45.11 -44.33
CA GLU A 275 14.87 45.65 -42.99
C GLU A 275 13.96 45.01 -41.93
N LEU A 276 12.64 45.04 -42.14
CA LEU A 276 11.67 44.46 -41.20
C LEU A 276 11.85 42.93 -41.09
N ALA A 277 12.00 42.26 -42.23
CA ALA A 277 12.17 40.81 -42.27
C ALA A 277 13.47 40.34 -41.59
N SER A 278 14.52 41.17 -41.59
CA SER A 278 15.77 40.88 -40.86
C SER A 278 15.60 40.86 -39.35
N GLN A 279 14.52 41.47 -38.83
CA GLN A 279 14.18 41.46 -37.41
C GLN A 279 13.34 40.23 -37.03
N LEU A 280 12.80 39.50 -38.03
CA LEU A 280 12.03 38.29 -37.81
C LEU A 280 12.97 37.11 -37.57
N SER A 281 13.22 36.79 -36.30
CA SER A 281 13.93 35.57 -35.90
C SER A 281 12.95 34.50 -35.42
N GLU A 282 13.42 33.25 -35.39
CA GLU A 282 12.70 32.13 -34.76
C GLU A 282 12.28 32.47 -33.32
N THR A 283 13.17 33.07 -32.55
CA THR A 283 12.90 33.47 -31.16
C THR A 283 11.77 34.50 -31.04
N VAL A 284 11.68 35.47 -31.95
CA VAL A 284 10.60 36.48 -31.93
C VAL A 284 9.25 35.81 -32.25
N ILE A 285 9.24 34.85 -33.18
CA ILE A 285 8.02 34.10 -33.52
C ILE A 285 7.58 33.23 -32.33
N GLU A 286 8.53 32.51 -31.71
CA GLU A 286 8.26 31.69 -30.54
C GLU A 286 7.73 32.52 -29.37
N ASP A 287 8.36 33.66 -29.07
CA ASP A 287 7.93 34.57 -28.01
C ASP A 287 6.51 35.10 -28.25
N ASP A 288 6.17 35.47 -29.49
CA ASP A 288 4.84 35.95 -29.87
C ASP A 288 3.76 34.87 -29.72
N VAL A 289 4.06 33.65 -30.16
CA VAL A 289 3.15 32.51 -30.03
C VAL A 289 2.98 32.15 -28.56
N GLN A 290 4.08 32.10 -27.80
CA GLN A 290 4.07 31.81 -26.38
C GLN A 290 3.30 32.87 -25.60
N GLU A 291 3.52 34.16 -25.87
CA GLU A 291 2.79 35.28 -25.26
C GLU A 291 1.28 35.12 -25.46
N ALA A 292 0.85 34.78 -26.67
CA ALA A 292 -0.55 34.59 -26.99
C ALA A 292 -1.17 33.39 -26.23
N ILE A 293 -0.46 32.26 -26.14
CA ILE A 293 -0.91 31.08 -25.38
C ILE A 293 -1.01 31.43 -23.88
N VAL A 294 0.03 32.05 -23.34
CA VAL A 294 0.12 32.43 -21.92
C VAL A 294 -1.02 33.37 -21.55
N LYS A 295 -1.24 34.41 -22.35
CA LYS A 295 -2.34 35.36 -22.12
C LYS A 295 -3.70 34.66 -22.05
N TYR A 296 -3.98 33.77 -22.99
CA TYR A 296 -5.23 33.03 -23.01
C TYR A 296 -5.40 32.13 -21.77
N ALA A 297 -4.33 31.43 -21.38
CA ALA A 297 -4.33 30.60 -20.19
C ALA A 297 -4.51 31.42 -18.90
N GLU A 298 -3.86 32.60 -18.79
CA GLU A 298 -4.09 33.52 -17.67
C GLU A 298 -5.53 34.00 -17.59
N ASP A 299 -6.11 34.40 -18.72
CA ASP A 299 -7.50 34.88 -18.79
C ASP A 299 -8.49 33.79 -18.36
N LEU A 300 -8.24 32.54 -18.76
CA LEU A 300 -9.05 31.40 -18.33
C LEU A 300 -8.89 31.12 -16.84
N MET A 301 -7.65 31.09 -16.33
CA MET A 301 -7.37 30.78 -14.92
C MET A 301 -7.87 31.87 -13.95
N ARG A 302 -7.89 33.14 -14.39
CA ARG A 302 -8.45 34.25 -13.61
C ARG A 302 -9.98 34.33 -13.70
N GLY A 303 -10.61 33.55 -14.59
CA GLY A 303 -12.05 33.56 -14.81
C GLY A 303 -12.54 34.76 -15.64
N THR A 304 -11.64 35.43 -16.36
CA THR A 304 -11.93 36.60 -17.21
C THR A 304 -12.56 36.22 -18.56
N ASN A 305 -12.57 34.93 -18.93
CA ASN A 305 -13.17 34.39 -20.15
C ASN A 305 -14.60 33.80 -19.93
N LYS A 306 -15.36 34.32 -18.96
CA LYS A 306 -16.79 34.02 -18.83
C LYS A 306 -17.65 35.00 -19.59
#